data_AF-A0A0P0W262-F1
#
_entry.id   AF-A0A0P0W262-F1
#
_cell.length_a   1.000
_cell.length_b   1.000
_cell.length_c   1.000
_cell.angle_alpha   90.00
_cell.angle_beta   90.00
_cell.angle_gamma   90.00
#
_symmetry.space_group_name_H-M   'P 1'
#
loop_
_entity.id
_entity.type
_entity.pdbx_description
1 polymer ?
#
loop_
_entity_poly.entity_id
_entity_poly.type
_entity_poly.pdbx_seq_one_letter_code
_entity_poly.pdbx_strand_id
1 'polypeptide(L)'
;CSTQHIVTVAFRESSRMAFLSRRWQQLWRCCCPKLVLKRGTMFQPKNTSMKRTRTKFARRVNSLLRHLCSPPTLRKFVVKFGLRRKHTCHVDVDVDGWVRFCAASRARHIAFDFTPGAKNIFKGLPDDKYIFPLHVFSGPDSSPSHVRSLNLAYVCLNTTTTGFAGFANLKKLTLHKVLFLSDSQCLMQSCCRNALLLSG
;
A
#
# COMPACT_ATOMS: atom_id res chain seq x y z
N CYS A 1 -0.30 -17.09 48.67
CA CYS A 1 1.00 -16.60 48.18
C CYS A 1 1.22 -16.77 46.67
N SER A 2 0.94 -17.94 46.05
CA SER A 2 1.24 -18.14 44.61
C SER A 2 0.50 -17.21 43.64
N THR A 3 -0.77 -16.88 43.88
CA THR A 3 -1.56 -16.04 42.97
C THR A 3 -1.02 -14.61 42.86
N GLN A 4 -0.60 -14.01 43.98
CA GLN A 4 0.02 -12.67 43.97
C GLN A 4 1.34 -12.68 43.19
N HIS A 5 2.18 -13.71 43.37
CA HIS A 5 3.45 -13.81 42.64
C HIS A 5 3.23 -13.95 41.12
N ILE A 6 2.25 -14.74 40.68
CA ILE A 6 1.89 -14.88 39.27
C ILE A 6 1.44 -13.53 38.67
N VAL A 7 0.59 -12.78 39.38
CA VAL A 7 0.12 -11.46 38.93
C VAL A 7 1.27 -10.47 38.80
N THR A 8 2.20 -10.43 39.76
CA THR A 8 3.36 -9.51 39.73
C THR A 8 4.30 -9.83 38.57
N VAL A 9 4.58 -11.11 38.31
CA VAL A 9 5.40 -11.52 37.16
C VAL A 9 4.71 -11.15 35.85
N ALA A 10 3.39 -11.41 35.72
CA ALA A 10 2.62 -11.06 34.55
C ALA A 10 2.64 -9.54 34.28
N PHE A 11 2.44 -8.71 35.29
CA PHE A 11 2.47 -7.25 35.15
C PHE A 11 3.85 -6.73 34.72
N ARG A 12 4.93 -7.26 35.31
CA ARG A 12 6.31 -6.87 34.95
C ARG A 12 6.61 -7.23 33.51
N GLU A 13 6.26 -8.44 33.07
CA GLU A 13 6.47 -8.88 31.70
C GLU A 13 5.60 -8.10 30.70
N SER A 14 4.33 -7.83 31.02
CA SER A 14 3.48 -6.94 30.21
C SER A 14 4.06 -5.54 30.08
N SER A 15 4.60 -4.98 31.17
CA SER A 15 5.23 -3.65 31.17
C SER A 15 6.51 -3.63 30.33
N ARG A 16 7.35 -4.66 30.45
CA ARG A 16 8.57 -4.82 29.62
C ARG A 16 8.22 -4.97 28.14
N MET A 17 7.22 -5.78 27.82
CA MET A 17 6.75 -5.95 26.44
C MET A 17 6.15 -4.66 25.88
N ALA A 18 5.39 -3.91 26.67
CA ALA A 18 4.86 -2.60 26.27
C ALA A 18 5.97 -1.58 26.02
N PHE A 19 7.00 -1.55 26.88
CA PHE A 19 8.16 -0.69 26.68
C PHE A 19 8.97 -1.06 25.43
N LEU A 20 9.29 -2.35 25.27
CA LEU A 20 10.00 -2.86 24.09
C LEU A 20 9.19 -2.58 22.82
N SER A 21 7.88 -2.83 22.83
CA SER A 21 6.98 -2.53 21.71
C SER A 21 7.06 -1.05 21.31
N ARG A 22 7.01 -0.13 22.27
CA ARG A 22 7.17 1.31 22.00
C ARG A 22 8.54 1.65 21.41
N ARG A 23 9.62 1.09 21.97
CA ARG A 23 10.98 1.32 21.46
C ARG A 23 11.15 0.77 20.03
N TRP A 24 10.62 -0.42 19.76
CA TRP A 24 10.61 -1.03 18.43
C TRP A 24 9.79 -0.20 17.43
N GLN A 25 8.61 0.27 17.82
CA GLN A 25 7.81 1.17 16.98
C GLN A 25 8.56 2.46 16.66
N GLN A 26 9.21 3.08 17.66
CA GLN A 26 9.98 4.30 17.45
C GLN A 26 11.18 4.06 16.52
N LEU A 27 11.96 3.01 16.77
CA LEU A 27 13.08 2.64 15.89
C LEU A 27 12.61 2.36 14.47
N TRP A 28 11.48 1.67 14.31
CA TRP A 28 10.93 1.40 12.99
C TRP A 28 10.53 2.68 12.27
N ARG A 29 9.87 3.63 12.96
CA ARG A 29 9.52 4.95 12.41
C ARG A 29 10.75 5.73 11.97
N CYS A 30 11.84 5.69 12.74
CA CYS A 30 13.07 6.43 12.45
C CYS A 30 13.95 5.75 11.38
N CYS A 31 14.04 4.43 11.40
CA CYS A 31 15.05 3.68 10.65
C CYS A 31 14.50 2.95 9.42
N CYS A 32 13.18 2.85 9.25
CA CYS A 32 12.57 2.10 8.14
C CYS A 32 11.77 3.01 7.19
N PRO A 33 12.44 3.90 6.42
CA PRO A 33 11.75 4.81 5.49
C PRO A 33 11.22 4.10 4.23
N LYS A 34 11.38 2.77 4.12
CA LYS A 34 10.99 1.98 2.96
C LYS A 34 10.14 0.80 3.43
N LEU A 35 8.88 0.75 2.99
CA LEU A 35 8.01 -0.40 3.19
C LEU A 35 7.80 -1.12 1.86
N VAL A 36 8.20 -2.39 1.78
CA VAL A 36 8.14 -3.20 0.56
C VAL A 36 7.43 -4.52 0.84
N LEU A 37 6.17 -4.61 0.43
CA LEU A 37 5.25 -5.71 0.67
C LEU A 37 5.13 -6.54 -0.61
N LYS A 38 5.84 -7.65 -0.67
CA LYS A 38 5.88 -8.59 -1.79
C LYS A 38 5.67 -10.00 -1.26
N ARG A 39 5.49 -10.96 -2.17
CA ARG A 39 5.39 -12.38 -1.79
C ARG A 39 6.51 -12.81 -0.83
N GLY A 40 7.77 -12.48 -1.14
CA GLY A 40 8.92 -12.90 -0.33
C GLY A 40 9.04 -12.19 1.03
N THR A 41 8.48 -10.98 1.18
CA THR A 41 8.52 -10.27 2.48
C THR A 41 7.32 -10.61 3.36
N MET A 42 6.20 -11.04 2.77
CA MET A 42 4.99 -11.40 3.52
C MET A 42 4.90 -12.90 3.84
N PHE A 43 5.60 -13.75 3.08
CA PHE A 43 5.63 -15.19 3.27
C PHE A 43 7.06 -15.71 3.36
N GLN A 44 7.34 -16.52 4.39
CA GLN A 44 8.62 -17.19 4.53
C GLN A 44 8.84 -18.19 3.37
N PRO A 45 10.01 -18.17 2.71
CA PRO A 45 10.29 -19.05 1.57
C PRO A 45 10.16 -20.54 1.88
N LYS A 46 10.56 -20.96 3.09
CA LYS A 46 10.62 -22.37 3.51
C LYS A 46 9.31 -22.88 4.11
N ASN A 47 8.33 -22.01 4.36
CA ASN A 47 7.05 -22.43 4.92
C ASN A 47 6.15 -22.99 3.79
N THR A 48 6.31 -24.29 3.52
CA THR A 48 5.57 -25.04 2.50
C THR A 48 4.14 -25.37 2.93
N SER A 49 3.90 -25.56 4.24
CA SER A 49 2.57 -25.83 4.79
C SER A 49 1.61 -24.65 4.62
N MET A 50 2.14 -23.43 4.54
CA MET A 50 1.32 -22.23 4.38
C MET A 50 0.88 -22.01 2.92
N LYS A 51 -0.41 -22.23 2.65
CA LYS A 51 -1.05 -21.79 1.40
C LYS A 51 -0.87 -20.28 1.19
N ARG A 52 -0.09 -19.90 0.17
CA ARG A 52 0.22 -18.52 -0.22
C ARG A 52 -0.90 -17.89 -1.05
N THR A 53 -2.10 -17.83 -0.48
CA THR A 53 -3.29 -17.31 -1.14
C THR A 53 -3.29 -15.78 -1.19
N ARG A 54 -4.09 -15.22 -2.11
CA ARG A 54 -4.32 -13.77 -2.25
C ARG A 54 -4.93 -13.16 -0.99
N THR A 55 -5.96 -13.81 -0.46
CA THR A 55 -6.61 -13.38 0.79
C THR A 55 -5.64 -13.38 1.97
N LYS A 56 -4.77 -14.40 2.09
CA LYS A 56 -3.79 -14.47 3.18
C LYS A 56 -2.72 -13.39 3.07
N PHE A 57 -2.27 -13.08 1.84
CA PHE A 57 -1.37 -11.95 1.61
C PHE A 57 -2.02 -10.65 2.09
N ALA A 58 -3.24 -10.39 1.63
CA ALA A 58 -3.96 -9.17 1.94
C ALA A 58 -4.23 -9.01 3.45
N ARG A 59 -4.68 -10.07 4.14
CA ARG A 59 -4.86 -10.07 5.60
C ARG A 59 -3.56 -9.77 6.35
N ARG A 60 -2.41 -10.28 5.87
CA ARG A 60 -1.11 -9.99 6.48
C ARG A 60 -0.70 -8.54 6.27
N VAL A 61 -0.96 -7.97 5.09
CA VAL A 61 -0.73 -6.53 4.85
C VAL A 61 -1.61 -5.69 5.77
N ASN A 62 -2.92 -5.99 5.86
CA ASN A 62 -3.83 -5.29 6.77
C ASN A 62 -3.34 -5.33 8.21
N SER A 63 -2.99 -6.53 8.69
CA SER A 63 -2.47 -6.71 10.03
C SER A 63 -1.21 -5.87 10.25
N LEU A 64 -0.25 -5.92 9.33
CA LEU A 64 0.98 -5.14 9.43
C LEU A 64 0.68 -3.63 9.51
N LEU A 65 -0.13 -3.10 8.60
CA LEU A 65 -0.42 -1.66 8.56
C LEU A 65 -1.21 -1.19 9.79
N ARG A 66 -2.11 -2.02 10.33
CA ARG A 66 -2.81 -1.71 11.60
C ARG A 66 -1.86 -1.66 12.78
N HIS A 67 -0.90 -2.59 12.88
CA HIS A 67 0.08 -2.60 13.98
C HIS A 67 1.04 -1.41 13.95
N LEU A 68 1.14 -0.70 12.83
CA LEU A 68 1.95 0.51 12.75
C LEU A 68 1.32 1.72 13.45
N CYS A 69 0.03 1.62 13.84
CA CYS A 69 -0.81 2.59 14.57
C CYS A 69 -0.91 4.00 13.97
N SER A 70 0.21 4.62 13.61
CA SER A 70 0.32 5.87 12.89
C SER A 70 1.37 5.72 11.77
N PRO A 71 1.04 6.09 10.52
CA PRO A 71 1.96 5.96 9.39
C PRO A 71 3.20 6.86 9.59
N PRO A 72 4.44 6.31 9.61
CA PRO A 72 5.63 7.17 9.60
C PRO A 72 5.74 7.89 8.26
N THR A 73 6.59 8.91 8.19
CA THR A 73 6.98 9.47 6.88
C THR A 73 7.78 8.42 6.11
N LEU A 74 7.23 7.92 5.01
CA LEU A 74 7.90 6.94 4.16
C LEU A 74 8.55 7.61 2.97
N ARG A 75 9.80 7.25 2.68
CA ARG A 75 10.42 7.56 1.39
C ARG A 75 9.81 6.70 0.29
N LYS A 76 9.50 5.43 0.58
CA LYS A 76 9.03 4.46 -0.41
C LYS A 76 7.99 3.50 0.17
N PHE A 77 6.89 3.31 -0.55
CA PHE A 77 5.84 2.34 -0.22
C PHE A 77 5.55 1.49 -1.46
N VAL A 78 5.68 0.18 -1.34
CA VAL A 78 5.51 -0.75 -2.45
C VAL A 78 4.66 -1.93 -2.03
N VAL A 79 3.61 -2.23 -2.81
CA VAL A 79 2.87 -3.48 -2.73
C VAL A 79 2.96 -4.16 -4.09
N LYS A 80 3.56 -5.37 -4.13
CA LYS A 80 3.58 -6.20 -5.34
C LYS A 80 3.07 -7.59 -5.05
N PHE A 81 1.83 -7.85 -5.45
CA PHE A 81 1.23 -9.16 -5.36
C PHE A 81 0.00 -9.23 -6.25
N GLY A 82 -0.13 -10.29 -7.04
CA GLY A 82 -1.25 -10.44 -7.96
C GLY A 82 -2.60 -10.47 -7.23
N LEU A 83 -3.37 -9.38 -7.31
CA LEU A 83 -4.69 -9.23 -6.71
C LEU A 83 -5.72 -8.95 -7.82
N ARG A 84 -6.97 -9.28 -7.54
CA ARG A 84 -8.12 -8.95 -8.41
C ARG A 84 -9.18 -8.29 -7.55
N ARG A 85 -10.09 -7.53 -8.16
CA ARG A 85 -11.18 -6.81 -7.50
C ARG A 85 -11.98 -7.68 -6.52
N LYS A 86 -12.29 -8.93 -6.89
CA LYS A 86 -12.95 -9.89 -5.99
C LYS A 86 -12.21 -10.20 -4.68
N HIS A 87 -10.90 -9.98 -4.63
CA HIS A 87 -10.10 -10.14 -3.41
C HIS A 87 -9.98 -8.83 -2.61
N THR A 88 -10.23 -7.68 -3.26
CA THR A 88 -10.18 -6.36 -2.63
C THR A 88 -11.53 -5.97 -2.04
N CYS A 89 -12.63 -6.60 -2.46
CA CYS A 89 -13.98 -6.41 -1.90
C CYS A 89 -14.34 -7.42 -0.81
N HIS A 90 -13.41 -8.29 -0.41
CA HIS A 90 -13.66 -9.22 0.70
C HIS A 90 -13.71 -8.44 2.01
N VAL A 91 -14.67 -8.73 2.89
CA VAL A 91 -14.91 -7.98 4.14
C VAL A 91 -13.67 -7.79 5.02
N ASP A 92 -12.79 -8.79 5.11
CA ASP A 92 -11.53 -8.70 5.86
C ASP A 92 -10.38 -7.96 5.17
N VAL A 93 -10.57 -7.50 3.93
CA VAL A 93 -9.51 -6.97 3.05
C VAL A 93 -9.78 -5.52 2.69
N ASP A 94 -9.13 -4.59 3.39
CA ASP A 94 -9.16 -3.15 3.07
C ASP A 94 -7.95 -2.71 2.24
N VAL A 95 -8.00 -2.87 0.90
CA VAL A 95 -6.92 -2.38 0.00
C VAL A 95 -6.89 -0.85 -0.07
N ASP A 96 -8.05 -0.21 -0.02
CA ASP A 96 -8.17 1.25 0.04
C ASP A 96 -7.43 1.78 1.26
N GLY A 97 -7.44 1.05 2.37
CA GLY A 97 -6.67 1.31 3.57
C GLY A 97 -5.17 1.34 3.35
N TRP A 98 -4.66 0.59 2.37
CA TRP A 98 -3.24 0.61 2.03
C TRP A 98 -2.89 1.90 1.30
N VAL A 99 -3.80 2.36 0.43
CA VAL A 99 -3.64 3.62 -0.31
C VAL A 99 -3.74 4.80 0.66
N ARG A 100 -4.72 4.78 1.58
CA ARG A 100 -4.85 5.76 2.68
C ARG A 100 -3.61 5.80 3.56
N PHE A 101 -3.11 4.63 4.00
CA PHE A 101 -1.86 4.55 4.76
C PHE A 101 -0.68 5.16 3.98
N CYS A 102 -0.60 4.86 2.69
CA CYS A 102 0.45 5.37 1.81
C CYS A 102 0.38 6.90 1.65
N ALA A 103 -0.81 7.47 1.50
CA ALA A 103 -1.02 8.91 1.45
C ALA A 103 -0.67 9.59 2.78
N ALA A 104 -1.17 9.04 3.90
CA ALA A 104 -0.88 9.56 5.24
C ALA A 104 0.60 9.47 5.62
N SER A 105 1.32 8.45 5.12
CA SER A 105 2.78 8.35 5.27
C SER A 105 3.58 9.31 4.38
N ARG A 106 2.91 10.17 3.58
CA ARG A 106 3.55 11.14 2.66
C ARG A 106 4.55 10.46 1.73
N ALA A 107 4.23 9.24 1.28
CA ALA A 107 5.15 8.40 0.54
C ALA A 107 5.60 9.07 -0.78
N ARG A 108 6.91 9.26 -0.96
CA ARG A 108 7.45 9.91 -2.17
C ARG A 108 7.52 8.99 -3.38
N HIS A 109 7.73 7.70 -3.16
CA HIS A 109 7.79 6.69 -4.21
C HIS A 109 6.77 5.59 -3.92
N ILE A 110 5.72 5.55 -4.72
CA ILE A 110 4.59 4.65 -4.54
C ILE A 110 4.58 3.63 -5.67
N ALA A 111 4.45 2.36 -5.32
CA ALA A 111 4.18 1.33 -6.32
C ALA A 111 3.10 0.36 -5.86
N PHE A 112 2.06 0.21 -6.67
CA PHE A 112 1.05 -0.83 -6.52
C PHE A 112 1.04 -1.68 -7.79
N ASP A 113 1.46 -2.94 -7.67
CA ASP A 113 1.52 -3.88 -8.78
C ASP A 113 0.70 -5.12 -8.44
N PHE A 114 -0.50 -5.16 -9.02
CA PHE A 114 -1.47 -6.23 -8.81
C PHE A 114 -1.52 -7.22 -9.97
N THR A 115 -0.53 -7.19 -10.86
CA THR A 115 -0.48 -8.07 -12.03
C THR A 115 -0.52 -9.54 -11.59
N PRO A 116 -1.51 -10.33 -12.05
CA PRO A 116 -1.52 -11.77 -11.80
C PRO A 116 -0.28 -12.39 -12.44
N GLY A 117 0.54 -13.12 -11.68
CA GLY A 117 1.71 -13.82 -12.22
C GLY A 117 1.33 -14.84 -13.32
N ALA A 118 2.32 -15.24 -14.12
CA ALA A 118 2.19 -16.02 -15.37
C ALA A 118 1.29 -17.27 -15.27
N LYS A 119 1.19 -17.92 -14.11
CA LYS A 119 0.32 -19.09 -13.90
C LYS A 119 -1.18 -18.80 -13.98
N ASN A 120 -1.62 -17.53 -14.08
CA ASN A 120 -3.03 -17.20 -14.25
C ASN A 120 -3.34 -17.05 -15.74
N ILE A 121 -3.50 -18.19 -16.40
CA ILE A 121 -3.99 -18.34 -17.79
C ILE A 121 -5.41 -17.75 -17.94
N PHE A 122 -6.12 -17.58 -16.83
CA PHE A 122 -7.39 -16.88 -16.78
C PHE A 122 -7.19 -15.40 -17.10
N LYS A 123 -7.40 -15.01 -18.36
CA LYS A 123 -7.82 -13.66 -18.76
C LYS A 123 -8.95 -13.26 -17.82
N GLY A 124 -8.64 -12.51 -16.76
CA GLY A 124 -9.71 -11.93 -15.94
C GLY A 124 -10.58 -11.08 -16.85
N LEU A 125 -11.88 -11.00 -16.54
CA LEU A 125 -12.75 -10.05 -17.21
C LEU A 125 -12.10 -8.65 -17.10
N PRO A 126 -12.31 -7.74 -18.07
CA PRO A 126 -11.79 -6.37 -17.98
C PRO A 126 -12.06 -5.68 -16.63
N ASP A 127 -13.17 -6.05 -15.97
CA ASP A 127 -13.64 -5.53 -14.68
C ASP A 127 -13.01 -6.18 -13.42
N ASP A 128 -12.04 -7.09 -13.57
CA ASP A 128 -11.35 -7.71 -12.43
C ASP A 128 -10.25 -6.82 -11.81
N LYS A 129 -10.01 -5.61 -12.34
CA LYS A 129 -8.95 -4.71 -11.88
C LYS A 129 -9.42 -3.88 -10.66
N TYR A 130 -8.50 -3.62 -9.74
CA TYR A 130 -8.76 -2.76 -8.59
C TYR A 130 -8.88 -1.30 -9.02
N ILE A 131 -9.91 -0.60 -8.57
CA ILE A 131 -10.07 0.84 -8.82
C ILE A 131 -9.17 1.59 -7.85
N PHE A 132 -8.14 2.25 -8.35
CA PHE A 132 -7.19 2.98 -7.52
C PHE A 132 -7.75 4.35 -7.14
N PRO A 133 -7.92 4.65 -5.83
CA PRO A 133 -8.58 5.87 -5.38
C PRO A 133 -7.61 7.07 -5.42
N LEU A 134 -7.51 7.73 -6.57
CA LEU A 134 -6.60 8.87 -6.78
C LEU A 134 -6.90 10.06 -5.84
N HIS A 135 -8.17 10.31 -5.53
CA HIS A 135 -8.62 11.40 -4.66
C HIS A 135 -8.03 11.33 -3.24
N VAL A 136 -7.57 10.15 -2.79
CA VAL A 136 -6.93 9.98 -1.48
C VAL A 136 -5.62 10.78 -1.37
N PHE A 137 -5.02 11.17 -2.49
CA PHE A 137 -3.82 12.00 -2.53
C PHE A 137 -4.11 13.50 -2.67
N SER A 138 -5.37 13.90 -2.79
CA SER A 138 -5.80 15.29 -2.70
C SER A 138 -5.95 15.65 -1.23
N GLY A 139 -5.11 16.56 -0.72
CA GLY A 139 -5.28 17.08 0.64
C GLY A 139 -6.56 17.93 0.76
N PRO A 140 -7.13 18.09 1.97
CA PRO A 140 -8.29 18.96 2.19
C PRO A 140 -7.99 20.41 1.77
N ASP A 141 -6.75 20.86 1.98
CA ASP A 141 -6.31 22.24 1.68
C ASP A 141 -5.70 22.38 0.28
N SER A 142 -5.98 21.44 -0.63
CA SER A 142 -5.29 21.36 -1.94
C SER A 142 -3.76 21.25 -1.84
N SER A 143 -3.24 20.84 -0.67
CA SER A 143 -1.80 20.72 -0.43
C SER A 143 -1.19 19.75 -1.45
N PRO A 144 -0.09 20.12 -2.13
CA PRO A 144 0.45 19.31 -3.21
C PRO A 144 0.96 17.98 -2.67
N SER A 145 0.56 16.89 -3.32
CA SER A 145 1.03 15.55 -2.99
C SER A 145 2.56 15.47 -2.98
N HIS A 146 3.12 14.74 -2.00
CA HIS A 146 4.56 14.48 -1.89
C HIS A 146 5.07 13.42 -2.87
N VAL A 147 4.17 12.82 -3.65
CA VAL A 147 4.47 11.75 -4.59
C VAL A 147 5.33 12.30 -5.72
N ARG A 148 6.56 11.77 -5.80
CA ARG A 148 7.53 12.06 -6.87
C ARG A 148 7.57 10.95 -7.91
N SER A 149 7.24 9.72 -7.51
CA SER A 149 7.13 8.59 -8.44
C SER A 149 5.91 7.75 -8.12
N LEU A 150 5.14 7.44 -9.15
CA LEU A 150 3.96 6.60 -9.09
C LEU A 150 4.07 5.48 -10.12
N ASN A 151 4.06 4.23 -9.64
CA ASN A 151 4.03 3.05 -10.48
C ASN A 151 2.77 2.24 -10.18
N LEU A 152 1.87 2.17 -11.15
CA LEU A 152 0.61 1.46 -11.02
C LEU A 152 0.53 0.37 -12.09
N ALA A 153 0.29 -0.86 -11.65
CA ALA A 153 0.10 -1.99 -12.54
C ALA A 153 -1.16 -2.80 -12.19
N TYR A 154 -1.94 -3.10 -13.22
CA TYR A 154 -3.18 -3.88 -13.14
C TYR A 154 -4.27 -3.22 -12.25
N VAL A 155 -4.56 -1.94 -12.52
CA VAL A 155 -5.58 -1.13 -11.82
C VAL A 155 -6.47 -0.38 -12.80
N CYS A 156 -7.62 0.10 -12.32
CA CYS A 156 -8.47 1.08 -12.99
C CYS A 156 -8.22 2.46 -12.38
N LEU A 157 -8.17 3.51 -13.21
CA LEU A 157 -8.07 4.90 -12.79
C LEU A 157 -9.34 5.65 -13.18
N ASN A 158 -9.95 6.29 -12.18
CA ASN A 158 -11.02 7.26 -12.40
C ASN A 158 -10.48 8.67 -12.07
N THR A 159 -10.38 9.50 -13.10
CA THR A 159 -9.87 10.87 -13.03
C THR A 159 -10.97 11.91 -12.85
N THR A 160 -12.24 11.58 -13.12
CA THR A 160 -13.37 12.52 -12.96
C THR A 160 -13.82 12.68 -11.53
N THR A 161 -13.29 11.88 -10.59
CA THR A 161 -13.57 12.04 -9.16
C THR A 161 -13.26 13.48 -8.73
N THR A 162 -14.30 14.21 -8.33
CA THR A 162 -14.25 15.60 -7.87
C THR A 162 -13.11 15.80 -6.87
N GLY A 163 -12.26 16.81 -7.10
CA GLY A 163 -11.17 17.20 -6.20
C GLY A 163 -9.79 16.60 -6.51
N PHE A 164 -9.63 15.76 -7.54
CA PHE A 164 -8.30 15.32 -7.96
C PHE A 164 -7.64 16.29 -8.96
N ALA A 165 -6.73 17.13 -8.47
CA ALA A 165 -5.97 18.09 -9.30
C ALA A 165 -4.65 17.52 -9.87
N GLY A 166 -4.41 16.21 -9.75
CA GLY A 166 -3.16 15.59 -10.19
C GLY A 166 -2.07 15.55 -9.11
N PHE A 167 -0.84 15.22 -9.54
CA PHE A 167 0.32 15.11 -8.66
C PHE A 167 1.37 16.16 -9.04
N ALA A 168 1.31 17.34 -8.43
CA ALA A 168 2.16 18.49 -8.79
C ALA A 168 3.67 18.20 -8.77
N ASN A 169 4.14 17.32 -7.87
CA ASN A 169 5.56 16.98 -7.71
C ASN A 169 5.98 15.71 -8.46
N LEU A 170 5.12 15.14 -9.30
CA LEU A 170 5.36 13.86 -9.96
C LEU A 170 6.41 14.01 -11.06
N LYS A 171 7.51 13.29 -10.91
CA LYS A 171 8.62 13.26 -11.88
C LYS A 171 8.65 11.98 -12.69
N LYS A 172 8.00 10.92 -12.20
CA LYS A 172 7.97 9.62 -12.87
C LYS A 172 6.61 8.97 -12.70
N LEU A 173 5.96 8.68 -13.82
CA LEU A 173 4.75 7.89 -13.89
C LEU A 173 5.03 6.62 -14.68
N THR A 174 4.63 5.47 -14.15
CA THR A 174 4.70 4.19 -14.85
C THR A 174 3.35 3.51 -14.73
N LEU A 175 2.70 3.29 -15.86
CA LEU A 175 1.39 2.65 -15.92
C LEU A 175 1.51 1.36 -16.73
N HIS A 176 1.08 0.24 -16.15
CA HIS A 176 1.14 -1.06 -16.81
C HIS A 176 -0.20 -1.78 -16.71
N LYS A 177 -0.83 -2.13 -17.84
CA LYS A 177 -2.17 -2.77 -17.89
C LYS A 177 -3.24 -1.97 -17.14
N VAL A 178 -3.15 -0.65 -17.17
CA VAL A 178 -4.10 0.26 -16.53
C VAL A 178 -5.32 0.45 -17.43
N LEU A 179 -6.53 0.46 -16.85
CA LEU A 179 -7.75 0.89 -17.54
C LEU A 179 -8.12 2.29 -17.06
N PHE A 180 -8.47 3.19 -17.95
CA PHE A 180 -9.03 4.48 -17.59
C PHE A 180 -10.55 4.41 -17.71
N LEU A 181 -11.26 4.73 -16.63
CA LEU A 181 -12.74 4.74 -16.60
C LEU A 181 -13.31 6.05 -17.17
N SER A 182 -12.45 7.06 -17.33
CA SER A 182 -12.78 8.43 -17.76
C SER A 182 -11.58 9.08 -18.43
N ASP A 183 -11.76 10.25 -19.05
CA ASP A 183 -10.70 10.92 -19.82
C ASP A 183 -9.43 11.18 -18.98
N SER A 184 -8.28 10.78 -19.52
CA SER A 184 -7.01 10.61 -18.79
C SER A 184 -6.16 11.88 -18.67
N GLN A 185 -6.67 13.02 -19.17
CA GLN A 185 -5.92 14.26 -19.34
C GLN A 185 -5.24 14.73 -18.05
N CYS A 186 -5.89 14.67 -16.88
CA CYS A 186 -5.33 15.20 -15.62
C CYS A 186 -4.03 14.49 -15.16
N LEU A 187 -3.91 13.17 -15.40
CA LEU A 187 -2.71 12.41 -15.05
C LEU A 187 -1.57 12.68 -16.03
N MET A 188 -1.90 12.77 -17.32
CA MET A 188 -0.94 13.09 -18.36
C MET A 188 -0.44 14.52 -18.20
N GLN A 189 -1.30 15.49 -17.89
CA GLN A 189 -0.92 16.90 -17.70
C GLN A 189 0.05 17.09 -16.52
N SER A 190 -0.10 16.30 -15.45
CA SER A 190 0.87 16.28 -14.32
C SER A 190 2.26 15.84 -14.77
N CYS A 191 2.35 14.89 -15.71
CA CYS A 191 3.62 14.46 -16.30
C CYS A 191 4.09 15.42 -17.40
N CYS A 192 3.23 15.93 -18.26
CA CYS A 192 3.64 16.85 -19.35
C CYS A 192 4.23 18.15 -18.81
N ARG A 193 3.87 18.59 -17.59
CA ARG A 193 4.57 19.69 -16.92
C ARG A 193 5.99 19.34 -16.44
N ASN A 194 6.39 18.06 -16.41
CA ASN A 194 7.65 17.60 -15.80
C ASN A 194 8.41 16.46 -16.53
N ALA A 195 7.89 15.85 -17.59
CA ALA A 195 8.35 14.56 -18.11
C ALA A 195 8.32 14.49 -19.65
N LEU A 196 9.29 15.14 -20.28
CA LEU A 196 10.07 14.44 -21.31
C LEU A 196 10.63 13.18 -20.63
N LEU A 197 10.05 12.01 -20.93
CA LEU A 197 10.55 10.62 -20.76
C LEU A 197 9.38 9.64 -20.57
N LEU A 198 8.58 9.47 -21.64
CA LEU A 198 7.79 8.27 -21.87
C LEU A 198 8.66 7.34 -22.72
N SER A 199 9.41 6.43 -22.09
CA SER A 199 10.04 5.31 -22.81
C SER A 199 9.17 4.07 -22.64
N GLY A 200 8.79 3.52 -23.80
CA GLY A 200 7.94 2.34 -23.97
C GLY A 200 8.55 1.02 -23.54
#